data_AF-A0A429ZK00-F1
#
_entry.id   AF-A0A429ZK00-F1
#
_cell.length_a   1.000
_cell.length_b   1.000
_cell.length_c   1.000
_cell.angle_alpha   90.00
_cell.angle_beta   90.00
_cell.angle_gamma   90.00
#
_symmetry.space_group_name_H-M   'P 1'
#
loop_
_entity.id
_entity.type
_entity.pdbx_description
1 polymer ?
#
loop_
_entity_poly.entity_id
_entity_poly.type
_entity_poly.pdbx_seq_one_letter_code
_entity_poly.pdbx_strand_id
1 'polypeptide(L)' 'MLAISKLPLIAEGNIDTPEKAKKILALGLHSVVVGGAITRPQLITEKFAKAIQK' A
#
# COMPACT_ATOMS: atom_id res chain seq x y z
N MET A 1 2.33 -6.49 15.03
CA MET A 1 3.58 -7.17 15.42
C MET A 1 4.11 -7.86 14.17
N LEU A 2 5.31 -7.51 13.68
CA LEU A 2 5.94 -8.25 12.58
C LEU A 2 6.39 -9.59 13.15
N ALA A 3 5.77 -10.68 12.71
CA ALA A 3 6.29 -12.01 13.02
C ALA A 3 7.61 -12.17 12.24
N ILE A 4 8.69 -12.50 12.94
CA ILE A 4 9.95 -12.86 12.30
C ILE A 4 9.70 -14.22 11.63
N SER A 5 9.54 -14.20 10.30
CA SER A 5 9.40 -15.39 9.46
C SER A 5 10.65 -15.54 8.62
N LYS A 6 11.14 -16.78 8.47
CA LYS A 6 12.21 -17.11 7.51
C LYS A 6 11.68 -17.28 6.09
N LEU A 7 10.36 -17.30 5.91
CA LEU A 7 9.71 -17.42 4.60
C LEU A 7 9.57 -16.04 3.96
N PRO A 8 9.60 -15.94 2.61
CA PRO A 8 9.35 -14.69 1.92
C PRO A 8 7.94 -14.18 2.25
N LEU A 9 7.87 -12.98 2.82
CA LEU A 9 6.60 -12.33 3.18
C LEU A 9 6.19 -11.33 2.09
N ILE A 10 4.93 -11.39 1.69
CA ILE A 10 4.31 -10.45 0.76
C ILE A 10 3.38 -9.54 1.56
N ALA A 11 3.52 -8.24 1.41
CA ALA A 11 2.63 -7.27 2.03
C ALA A 11 1.45 -6.95 1.10
N GLU A 12 0.23 -7.14 1.56
CA GLU A 12 -0.98 -6.79 0.82
C GLU A 12 -1.97 -6.03 1.72
N GLY A 13 -2.70 -5.09 1.12
CA GLY A 13 -3.83 -4.42 1.76
C GLY A 13 -3.47 -3.06 2.34
N ASN A 14 -4.31 -2.05 2.04
CA ASN A 14 -4.17 -0.67 2.51
C ASN A 14 -2.81 -0.01 2.21
N ILE A 15 -2.07 -0.46 1.20
CA ILE A 15 -0.82 0.17 0.78
C ILE A 15 -1.16 1.16 -0.32
N ASP A 16 -1.36 2.42 0.06
CA ASP A 16 -2.03 3.40 -0.79
C ASP A 16 -1.20 4.63 -1.12
N THR A 17 0.07 4.65 -0.70
CA THR A 17 1.07 5.64 -1.13
C THR A 17 2.41 4.97 -1.47
N PRO A 18 3.21 5.56 -2.38
CA PRO A 18 4.57 5.07 -2.68
C PRO A 18 5.48 5.02 -1.45
N GLU A 19 5.36 5.99 -0.54
CA GLU A 19 6.18 6.08 0.69
C GLU A 19 5.88 4.90 1.62
N LYS A 20 4.60 4.50 1.71
CA LYS A 20 4.18 3.34 2.49
C LYS A 20 4.75 2.04 1.90
N ALA A 21 4.71 1.88 0.58
CA ALA A 21 5.32 0.72 -0.10
C ALA A 21 6.84 0.67 0.14
N LYS A 22 7.54 1.81 0.01
CA LYS A 22 8.98 1.92 0.30
C LYS A 22 9.31 1.55 1.74
N LYS A 23 8.54 2.05 2.71
CA LYS A 23 8.73 1.73 4.13
C LYS A 23 8.57 0.23 4.39
N ILE A 24 7.59 -0.42 3.76
CA ILE A 24 7.35 -1.85 3.91
C ILE A 24 8.51 -2.67 3.35
N LEU A 25 9.00 -2.34 2.15
CA LEU A 25 10.15 -3.02 1.56
C LEU A 25 11.41 -2.85 2.44
N ALA A 26 11.60 -1.67 3.03
CA ALA A 26 12.71 -1.42 3.96
C ALA A 26 12.64 -2.24 5.27
N LEU A 27 11.48 -2.81 5.61
CA LEU A 27 11.32 -3.71 6.76
C LEU A 27 11.74 -5.16 6.43
N GLY A 28 12.23 -5.43 5.22
CA GLY A 28 12.74 -6.75 4.82
C GLY A 28 11.67 -7.69 4.23
N LEU A 29 10.52 -7.16 3.81
CA LEU A 29 9.51 -7.96 3.10
C LEU A 29 9.95 -8.21 1.66
N HIS A 30 9.58 -9.38 1.14
CA HIS A 30 9.99 -9.82 -0.20
C HIS A 30 9.34 -8.99 -1.30
N SER A 31 8.04 -8.71 -1.18
CA SER A 31 7.30 -7.92 -2.15
C SER A 31 6.08 -7.24 -1.55
N VAL A 32 5.48 -6.35 -2.33
CA VAL A 32 4.32 -5.54 -1.96
C VAL A 32 3.27 -5.62 -3.07
N VAL A 33 2.01 -5.86 -2.71
CA VAL A 33 0.86 -5.86 -3.62
C VAL A 33 0.06 -4.57 -3.42
N VAL A 34 -0.07 -3.79 -4.48
CA VAL A 34 -0.86 -2.56 -4.52
C VAL A 34 -2.03 -2.73 -5.48
N GLY A 35 -3.25 -2.74 -4.93
CA GLY A 35 -4.49 -2.82 -5.70
C GLY A 35 -5.16 -1.46 -5.83
N GLY A 36 -6.04 -1.12 -4.87
CA GLY A 36 -6.98 -0.01 -4.98
C GLY A 36 -6.38 1.37 -5.26
N ALA A 37 -5.12 1.61 -4.88
CA ALA A 37 -4.44 2.87 -5.17
C ALA A 37 -3.93 2.99 -6.62
N ILE A 38 -3.97 1.90 -7.41
CA ILE A 38 -3.54 1.87 -8.82
C ILE A 38 -4.71 1.49 -9.74
N THR A 39 -5.46 0.43 -9.41
CA THR A 39 -6.41 -0.21 -10.35
C THR A 39 -7.88 0.01 -10.01
N ARG A 40 -8.22 0.79 -8.97
CA ARG A 40 -9.61 1.15 -8.62
C ARG A 40 -9.86 2.65 -8.83
N PRO A 41 -10.13 3.09 -10.07
CA PRO A 41 -10.26 4.52 -10.39
C PRO A 41 -11.32 5.23 -9.56
N GLN A 42 -12.40 4.55 -9.16
CA GLN A 42 -13.43 5.12 -8.29
C GLN A 42 -12.85 5.59 -6.94
N LEU A 43 -12.01 4.77 -6.31
CA LEU A 43 -11.37 5.10 -5.03
C LEU A 43 -10.30 6.19 -5.19
N ILE A 44 -9.56 6.16 -6.30
CA ILE A 44 -8.56 7.18 -6.61
C ILE A 44 -9.26 8.53 -6.76
N THR A 45 -10.29 8.61 -7.61
CA THR A 45 -11.08 9.83 -7.82
C THR A 45 -11.74 10.32 -6.54
N GLU A 46 -12.29 9.42 -5.71
CA GLU A 46 -12.90 9.81 -4.43
C GLU A 46 -11.91 10.52 -3.49
N LYS A 47 -10.65 10.06 -3.44
CA LYS A 47 -9.60 10.71 -2.65
C LYS A 47 -9.32 12.14 -3.15
N PHE A 48 -9.22 12.33 -4.47
CA PHE A 48 -9.03 13.66 -5.06
C PHE A 48 -10.23 14.57 -4.81
N ALA A 49 -11.45 14.09 -5.05
CA ALA A 49 -12.68 14.85 -4.83
C ALA A 49 -12.80 15.34 -3.38
N LYS A 50 -12.54 14.45 -2.40
CA LYS A 50 -12.54 14.80 -0.97
C LYS A 50 -11.46 15.81 -0.59
N ALA A 51 -10.29 15.76 -1.23
CA ALA A 51 -9.20 16.70 -0.97
C ALA A 51 -9.49 18.11 -1.50
N ILE A 52 -10.22 18.21 -2.62
CA ILE A 52 -10.60 19.49 -3.25
C ILE A 52 -11.78 20.17 -2.52
N GLN A 53 -12.72 19.38 -1.98
CA GLN A 53 -13.90 19.90 -1.26
C GLN A 53 -13.62 20.32 0.19
N LYS A 54 -12.38 20.20 0.66
CA LYS A 54 -11.93 20.68 1.97
C LYS A 54 -11.32 22.07 1.87
#